data_AF-A0A1Y1JVW3-F1
#
_entry.id   AF-A0A1Y1JVW3-F1
#
_cell.length_a   1.000
_cell.length_b   1.000
_cell.length_c   1.000
_cell.angle_alpha   90.00
_cell.angle_beta   90.00
_cell.angle_gamma   90.00
#
_symmetry.space_group_name_H-M   'P 1'
#
loop_
_entity.id
_entity.type
_entity.pdbx_description
1 polymer ?
#
loop_
_entity_poly.entity_id
_entity_poly.type
_entity_poly.pdbx_seq_one_letter_code
_entity_poly.pdbx_strand_id
1 'polypeptide(L)'
;MWSNIYEYIIYFPRCKKELENEKKEPSADYKNECKPIMKGYLTDNNLDENNICTTATSYIHNISRTHNPIPENAICSYMYYWIYHELINIGKSCDTKKLYKEFLTLLKNNGVQHPCITYADSINSYDHFEKVKYLYETSLCLNTIEHEEEYTSFRTIIPYKLKRKISEFKNKDEEMNMLDQYEDFNSITIYNGYNIVYSSD
;
A
#
# COMPACT_ATOMS: atom_id res chain seq x y z
N MET A 1 4.86 -19.58 -6.61
CA MET A 1 5.98 -19.12 -5.76
C MET A 1 5.65 -17.69 -5.36
N TRP A 2 5.50 -17.40 -4.07
CA TRP A 2 5.05 -16.08 -3.62
C TRP A 2 6.22 -15.12 -3.75
N SER A 3 6.23 -14.27 -4.79
CA SER A 3 7.23 -13.21 -4.88
C SER A 3 7.12 -12.28 -3.68
N ASN A 4 8.24 -11.65 -3.38
CA ASN A 4 8.36 -10.72 -2.28
C ASN A 4 7.27 -9.64 -2.40
N ILE A 5 6.36 -9.56 -1.44
CA ILE A 5 5.24 -8.60 -1.40
C ILE A 5 5.71 -7.15 -1.60
N TYR A 6 6.94 -6.83 -1.20
CA TYR A 6 7.58 -5.53 -1.43
C TYR A 6 7.76 -5.21 -2.92
N GLU A 7 8.01 -6.22 -3.77
CA GLU A 7 8.12 -6.05 -5.23
C GLU A 7 6.79 -5.70 -5.89
N TYR A 8 5.65 -5.96 -5.24
CA TYR A 8 4.35 -5.57 -5.80
C TYR A 8 4.04 -4.09 -5.50
N ILE A 9 4.42 -3.64 -4.32
CA ILE A 9 4.08 -2.31 -3.80
C ILE A 9 4.69 -1.21 -4.67
N ILE A 10 5.89 -1.42 -5.23
CA ILE A 10 6.52 -0.45 -6.14
C ILE A 10 5.66 -0.14 -7.38
N TYR A 11 4.77 -1.04 -7.79
CA TYR A 11 3.89 -0.85 -8.94
C TYR A 11 2.56 -0.19 -8.58
N PHE A 12 2.20 -0.10 -7.30
CA PHE A 12 0.90 0.40 -6.87
C PHE A 12 0.62 1.85 -7.30
N PRO A 13 1.58 2.79 -7.31
CA PRO A 13 1.36 4.12 -7.86
C PRO A 13 0.92 4.09 -9.34
N ARG A 14 1.45 3.15 -10.12
CA ARG A 14 1.06 2.97 -11.51
C ARG A 14 -0.31 2.32 -11.63
N CYS A 15 -0.59 1.26 -10.85
CA CYS A 15 -1.92 0.66 -10.76
C CYS A 15 -2.99 1.71 -10.40
N LYS A 16 -2.68 2.59 -9.44
CA LYS A 16 -3.53 3.72 -9.05
C LYS A 16 -3.83 4.63 -10.22
N LYS A 17 -2.80 5.04 -10.97
CA LYS A 17 -2.96 5.91 -12.13
C LYS A 17 -3.89 5.29 -13.18
N GLU A 18 -3.70 4.02 -13.51
CA GLU A 18 -4.55 3.31 -14.47
C GLU A 18 -6.00 3.25 -13.95
N LEU A 19 -6.21 2.87 -12.69
CA LEU A 19 -7.55 2.78 -12.11
C LEU A 19 -8.27 4.15 -12.06
N GLU A 20 -7.55 5.22 -11.72
CA GLU A 20 -8.12 6.58 -11.71
C GLU A 20 -8.49 7.08 -13.13
N ASN A 21 -7.87 6.55 -14.18
CA ASN A 21 -8.30 6.83 -15.55
C ASN A 21 -9.67 6.17 -15.83
N GLU A 22 -9.87 4.93 -15.39
CA GLU A 22 -11.16 4.23 -15.51
C GLU A 22 -12.28 4.91 -14.74
N LYS A 23 -11.96 5.54 -13.59
CA LYS A 23 -12.94 6.30 -12.81
C LYS A 23 -13.45 7.56 -13.54
N LYS A 24 -12.62 8.20 -14.36
CA LYS A 24 -12.98 9.43 -15.07
C LYS A 24 -13.97 9.17 -16.20
N GLU A 25 -13.86 8.02 -16.84
CA GLU A 25 -14.75 7.59 -17.90
C GLU A 25 -15.29 6.19 -17.57
N PRO A 26 -16.21 6.09 -16.58
CA PRO A 26 -16.76 4.82 -16.17
C PRO A 26 -17.41 4.15 -17.38
N SER A 27 -16.95 2.94 -17.73
CA SER A 27 -17.64 2.21 -18.77
C SER A 27 -19.07 1.91 -18.34
N ALA A 28 -20.02 2.13 -19.25
CA ALA A 28 -21.37 1.62 -19.09
C ALA A 28 -21.42 0.09 -19.24
N ASP A 29 -20.36 -0.49 -19.80
CA ASP A 29 -20.16 -1.93 -19.87
C ASP A 29 -20.16 -2.50 -18.44
N TYR A 30 -20.79 -3.66 -18.27
CA TYR A 30 -20.92 -4.36 -16.99
C TYR A 30 -21.89 -3.74 -15.98
N LYS A 31 -22.56 -2.61 -16.28
CA LYS A 31 -23.50 -1.98 -15.33
C LYS A 31 -24.64 -2.93 -14.92
N ASN A 32 -25.17 -3.69 -15.87
CA ASN A 32 -26.29 -4.60 -15.60
C ASN A 32 -25.86 -5.80 -14.75
N GLU A 33 -24.64 -6.28 -14.98
CA GLU A 33 -24.01 -7.40 -14.30
C GLU A 33 -23.51 -7.03 -12.90
N CYS A 34 -23.04 -5.79 -12.73
CA CYS A 34 -22.59 -5.25 -11.48
C CYS A 34 -23.73 -4.89 -10.52
N LYS A 35 -24.89 -4.47 -11.05
CA LYS A 35 -26.06 -4.09 -10.26
C LYS A 35 -26.48 -5.14 -9.21
N PRO A 36 -26.65 -6.44 -9.55
CA PRO A 36 -27.02 -7.45 -8.55
C PRO A 36 -25.94 -7.67 -7.49
N ILE A 37 -24.65 -7.55 -7.84
CA ILE A 37 -23.54 -7.68 -6.90
C ILE A 37 -23.58 -6.53 -5.90
N MET A 38 -23.61 -5.28 -6.40
CA MET A 38 -23.54 -4.09 -5.57
C MET A 38 -24.75 -3.89 -4.65
N LYS A 39 -25.93 -4.41 -5.03
CA LYS A 39 -27.14 -4.40 -4.18
C LYS A 39 -26.92 -5.07 -2.82
N GLY A 40 -25.98 -6.00 -2.71
CA GLY A 40 -25.64 -6.64 -1.44
C GLY A 40 -24.85 -5.75 -0.47
N TYR A 41 -24.28 -4.64 -0.94
CA TYR A 41 -23.30 -3.83 -0.21
C TYR A 41 -23.71 -2.37 -0.03
N LEU A 42 -24.52 -1.82 -0.95
CA LEU A 42 -24.95 -0.42 -0.95
C LEU A 42 -26.43 -0.29 -0.59
N THR A 43 -26.82 0.80 0.08
CA THR A 43 -28.24 1.15 0.30
C THR A 43 -28.72 2.16 -0.75
N ASP A 44 -29.90 1.89 -1.31
CA ASP A 44 -30.41 2.21 -2.67
C ASP A 44 -30.32 3.67 -3.24
N ASN A 45 -29.69 4.67 -2.62
CA ASN A 45 -29.87 6.07 -3.05
C ASN A 45 -28.63 6.87 -3.50
N ASN A 46 -27.40 6.36 -3.40
CA ASN A 46 -26.23 7.07 -3.95
C ASN A 46 -25.84 6.50 -5.33
N LEU A 47 -26.32 7.17 -6.37
CA LEU A 47 -26.07 6.84 -7.77
C LEU A 47 -24.57 6.82 -8.15
N ASP A 48 -23.71 7.55 -7.43
CA ASP A 48 -22.24 7.55 -7.62
C ASP A 48 -21.54 6.31 -7.03
N GLU A 49 -22.17 5.59 -6.11
CA GLU A 49 -21.62 4.36 -5.53
C GLU A 49 -21.73 3.16 -6.49
N ASN A 50 -22.47 3.30 -7.60
CA ASN A 50 -22.55 2.31 -8.68
C ASN A 50 -21.21 2.05 -9.39
N ASN A 51 -20.14 2.76 -9.02
CA ASN A 51 -18.89 2.72 -9.77
C ASN A 51 -17.85 1.71 -9.27
N ILE A 52 -17.99 1.11 -8.07
CA ILE A 52 -16.93 0.21 -7.55
C ILE A 52 -16.74 -1.01 -8.47
N CYS A 53 -17.84 -1.72 -8.75
CA CYS A 53 -17.82 -2.92 -9.58
C CYS A 53 -17.47 -2.62 -11.04
N THR A 54 -18.08 -1.60 -11.64
CA THR A 54 -17.82 -1.23 -13.03
C THR A 54 -16.38 -0.76 -13.20
N THR A 55 -15.87 0.11 -12.32
CA THR A 55 -14.45 0.54 -12.32
C THR A 55 -13.52 -0.65 -12.15
N ALA A 56 -13.76 -1.55 -11.18
CA ALA A 56 -12.93 -2.74 -10.98
C ALA A 56 -12.86 -3.61 -12.25
N THR A 57 -14.01 -3.82 -12.88
CA THR A 57 -14.15 -4.67 -14.06
C THR A 57 -13.47 -4.04 -15.27
N SER A 58 -13.71 -2.75 -15.52
CA SER A 58 -13.07 -1.99 -16.60
C SER A 58 -11.56 -1.92 -16.43
N TYR A 59 -11.08 -1.66 -15.21
CA TYR A 59 -9.66 -1.67 -14.87
C TYR A 59 -8.98 -2.99 -15.25
N ILE A 60 -9.57 -4.11 -14.86
CA ILE A 60 -9.03 -5.43 -15.19
C ILE A 60 -9.08 -5.71 -16.69
N HIS A 61 -10.19 -5.37 -17.34
CA HIS A 61 -10.37 -5.56 -18.78
C HIS A 61 -9.39 -4.73 -19.61
N ASN A 62 -9.17 -3.47 -19.24
CA ASN A 62 -8.26 -2.61 -19.97
C ASN A 62 -6.81 -3.03 -19.74
N ILE A 63 -6.43 -3.34 -18.49
CA ILE A 63 -5.09 -3.82 -18.19
C ILE A 63 -4.80 -5.16 -18.88
N SER A 64 -5.76 -6.09 -18.97
CA SER A 64 -5.54 -7.37 -19.63
C SER A 64 -5.36 -7.23 -21.15
N ARG A 65 -5.92 -6.18 -21.75
CA ARG A 65 -5.79 -5.90 -23.19
C ARG A 65 -4.54 -5.11 -23.55
N THR A 66 -4.10 -4.23 -22.66
CA THR A 66 -2.82 -3.53 -22.84
C THR A 66 -1.68 -4.47 -22.49
N HIS A 67 -0.61 -4.52 -23.29
CA HIS A 67 0.65 -5.13 -22.84
C HIS A 67 1.25 -4.24 -21.73
N ASN A 68 0.71 -4.37 -20.52
CA ASN A 68 1.13 -3.59 -19.37
C ASN A 68 2.32 -4.30 -18.72
N PRO A 69 3.47 -3.63 -18.51
CA PRO A 69 4.62 -4.22 -17.83
C PRO A 69 4.40 -4.42 -16.32
N ILE A 70 3.20 -4.15 -15.79
CA ILE A 70 2.87 -4.37 -14.39
C ILE A 70 2.62 -5.87 -14.16
N PRO A 71 3.27 -6.50 -13.17
CA PRO A 71 2.99 -7.89 -12.82
C PRO A 71 1.53 -8.12 -12.41
N GLU A 72 0.97 -9.26 -12.83
CA GLU A 72 -0.42 -9.64 -12.54
C GLU A 72 -0.75 -9.56 -11.04
N ASN A 73 0.14 -10.06 -10.18
CA ASN A 73 -0.04 -10.03 -8.74
C ASN A 73 -0.16 -8.60 -8.19
N ALA A 74 0.55 -7.63 -8.76
CA ALA A 74 0.47 -6.24 -8.34
C ALA A 74 -0.87 -5.61 -8.77
N ILE A 75 -1.34 -5.92 -9.98
CA ILE A 75 -2.66 -5.47 -10.48
C ILE A 75 -3.78 -5.96 -9.54
N CYS A 76 -3.78 -7.25 -9.23
CA CYS A 76 -4.81 -7.88 -8.40
C CYS A 76 -4.74 -7.43 -6.93
N SER A 77 -3.54 -7.33 -6.38
CA SER A 77 -3.33 -6.83 -5.02
C SER A 77 -3.79 -5.38 -4.87
N TYR A 78 -3.45 -4.53 -5.84
CA TYR A 78 -3.88 -3.13 -5.82
C TYR A 78 -5.40 -3.00 -5.97
N MET A 79 -6.04 -3.77 -6.86
CA MET A 79 -7.50 -3.75 -7.00
C MET A 79 -8.19 -4.13 -5.69
N TYR A 80 -7.72 -5.16 -4.99
CA TYR A 80 -8.24 -5.53 -3.67
C TYR A 80 -8.08 -4.38 -2.67
N TYR A 81 -6.88 -3.80 -2.58
CA TYR A 81 -6.59 -2.66 -1.71
C TYR A 81 -7.52 -1.48 -2.00
N TRP A 82 -7.76 -1.17 -3.26
CA TRP A 82 -8.64 -0.10 -3.66
C TRP A 82 -10.10 -0.36 -3.24
N ILE A 83 -10.64 -1.55 -3.52
CA ILE A 83 -12.00 -1.94 -3.09
C ILE A 83 -12.15 -1.84 -1.57
N TYR A 84 -11.12 -2.27 -0.82
CA TYR A 84 -11.09 -2.13 0.63
C TYR A 84 -11.29 -0.67 1.06
N HIS A 85 -10.64 0.29 0.41
CA HIS A 85 -10.79 1.70 0.74
C HIS A 85 -12.16 2.26 0.40
N GLU A 86 -12.71 1.91 -0.75
CA GLU A 86 -14.06 2.34 -1.11
C GLU A 86 -15.08 1.80 -0.10
N LEU A 87 -14.93 0.54 0.34
CA LEU A 87 -15.81 -0.06 1.33
C LEU A 87 -15.61 0.46 2.76
N ILE A 88 -14.40 0.88 3.16
CA ILE A 88 -14.19 1.57 4.44
C ILE A 88 -15.06 2.83 4.51
N ASN A 89 -15.11 3.61 3.42
CA ASN A 89 -15.80 4.90 3.41
C ASN A 89 -17.30 4.75 3.67
N ILE A 90 -17.88 3.58 3.41
CA ILE A 90 -19.29 3.24 3.66
C ILE A 90 -19.49 2.28 4.86
N GLY A 91 -18.45 2.04 5.66
CA GLY A 91 -18.53 1.19 6.86
C GLY A 91 -18.69 -0.31 6.57
N LYS A 92 -18.29 -0.77 5.38
CA LYS A 92 -18.43 -2.15 4.88
C LYS A 92 -17.09 -2.84 4.63
N SER A 93 -16.01 -2.41 5.28
CA SER A 93 -14.66 -2.95 5.02
C SER A 93 -14.55 -4.46 5.20
N CYS A 94 -15.35 -5.07 6.10
CA CYS A 94 -15.39 -6.52 6.31
C CYS A 94 -15.88 -7.31 5.08
N ASP A 95 -16.64 -6.65 4.21
CA ASP A 95 -17.22 -7.25 3.02
C ASP A 95 -16.27 -7.30 1.82
N THR A 96 -15.11 -6.65 1.91
CA THR A 96 -14.10 -6.55 0.84
C THR A 96 -13.77 -7.88 0.20
N LYS A 97 -13.47 -8.91 1.02
CA LYS A 97 -13.09 -10.23 0.51
C LYS A 97 -14.22 -10.88 -0.28
N LYS A 98 -15.45 -10.71 0.19
CA LYS A 98 -16.64 -11.28 -0.45
C LYS A 98 -16.91 -10.57 -1.77
N LEU A 99 -16.93 -9.24 -1.77
CA LEU A 99 -17.13 -8.42 -2.95
C LEU A 99 -16.07 -8.70 -4.03
N TYR A 100 -14.79 -8.76 -3.62
CA TYR A 100 -13.70 -9.08 -4.53
C TYR A 100 -13.87 -10.45 -5.21
N LYS A 101 -14.29 -11.49 -4.47
CA LYS A 101 -14.57 -12.82 -5.04
C LYS A 101 -15.73 -12.80 -6.03
N GLU A 102 -16.79 -12.06 -5.73
CA GLU A 102 -17.93 -11.90 -6.63
C GLU A 102 -17.53 -11.21 -7.93
N PHE A 103 -16.64 -10.20 -7.88
CA PHE A 103 -16.08 -9.56 -9.08
C PHE A 103 -15.24 -10.52 -9.94
N LEU A 104 -14.35 -11.29 -9.33
CA LEU A 104 -13.56 -12.27 -10.09
C LEU A 104 -14.44 -13.36 -10.71
N THR A 105 -15.54 -13.72 -10.04
CA THR A 105 -16.53 -14.67 -10.58
C THR A 105 -17.27 -14.08 -11.77
N LEU A 106 -17.65 -12.79 -11.70
CA LEU A 106 -18.26 -12.08 -12.83
C LEU A 106 -17.35 -12.07 -14.06
N LEU A 107 -16.08 -11.70 -13.88
CA LEU A 107 -15.10 -11.68 -14.97
C LEU A 107 -14.92 -13.06 -15.61
N LYS A 108 -14.83 -14.11 -14.79
CA LYS A 108 -14.75 -15.50 -15.25
C LYS A 108 -15.98 -15.92 -16.05
N ASN A 109 -17.18 -15.57 -15.59
CA ASN A 109 -18.44 -15.92 -16.27
C ASN A 109 -18.59 -15.20 -17.61
N ASN A 110 -18.05 -14.00 -17.74
CA ASN A 110 -18.05 -13.22 -18.99
C ASN A 110 -16.98 -13.67 -19.98
N GLY A 111 -16.23 -14.75 -19.69
CA GLY A 111 -15.17 -15.26 -20.56
C GLY A 111 -13.96 -14.33 -20.70
N VAL A 112 -13.84 -13.33 -19.81
CA VAL A 112 -12.72 -12.39 -19.83
C VAL A 112 -11.52 -13.12 -19.24
N GLN A 113 -10.51 -13.40 -20.07
CA GLN A 113 -9.22 -13.84 -19.54
C GLN A 113 -8.62 -12.68 -18.75
N HIS A 114 -8.45 -12.86 -17.45
CA HIS A 114 -7.99 -11.80 -16.56
C HIS A 114 -6.76 -12.23 -15.74
N PRO A 115 -5.85 -11.31 -15.42
CA PRO A 115 -4.63 -11.60 -14.67
C PRO A 115 -4.91 -12.17 -13.26
N CYS A 116 -6.10 -11.93 -12.72
CA CYS A 116 -6.46 -12.35 -11.35
C CYS A 116 -7.08 -13.75 -11.23
N ILE A 117 -7.13 -14.57 -12.28
CA ILE A 117 -7.78 -15.89 -12.25
C ILE A 117 -7.12 -16.80 -11.21
N THR A 118 -5.81 -16.97 -11.29
CA THR A 118 -5.03 -17.81 -10.36
C THR A 118 -4.95 -17.18 -8.97
N TYR A 119 -5.10 -15.86 -8.91
CA TYR A 119 -5.07 -15.11 -7.68
C TYR A 119 -6.28 -15.44 -6.81
N ALA A 120 -7.48 -15.61 -7.39
CA ALA A 120 -8.74 -15.96 -6.71
C ALA A 120 -8.64 -17.20 -5.82
N ASP A 121 -7.93 -18.22 -6.29
CA ASP A 121 -7.77 -19.50 -5.60
C ASP A 121 -6.73 -19.42 -4.46
N SER A 122 -5.81 -18.46 -4.54
CA SER A 122 -4.77 -18.19 -3.54
C SER A 122 -5.24 -17.32 -2.36
N ILE A 123 -6.43 -16.71 -2.45
CA ILE A 123 -7.08 -15.81 -1.47
C ILE A 123 -7.37 -16.48 -0.11
N ASN A 124 -7.15 -17.79 0.01
CA ASN A 124 -7.38 -18.51 1.26
C ASN A 124 -6.46 -18.06 2.41
N SER A 125 -5.35 -17.39 2.11
CA SER A 125 -4.52 -16.71 3.10
C SER A 125 -5.08 -15.30 3.37
N TYR A 126 -5.91 -15.17 4.41
CA TYR A 126 -6.36 -13.88 4.96
C TYR A 126 -5.16 -12.93 5.22
N ASP A 127 -4.03 -13.50 5.60
CA ASP A 127 -2.79 -12.79 5.89
C ASP A 127 -2.22 -11.99 4.72
N HIS A 128 -2.39 -12.43 3.47
CA HIS A 128 -1.72 -11.78 2.34
C HIS A 128 -2.27 -10.37 2.09
N PHE A 129 -3.59 -10.23 2.05
CA PHE A 129 -4.23 -8.95 1.76
C PHE A 129 -4.09 -7.94 2.89
N GLU A 130 -4.21 -8.40 4.14
CA GLU A 130 -3.92 -7.53 5.29
C GLU A 130 -2.45 -7.06 5.24
N LYS A 131 -1.50 -7.94 4.93
CA LYS A 131 -0.09 -7.55 4.74
C LYS A 131 0.08 -6.53 3.62
N VAL A 132 -0.52 -6.76 2.44
CA VAL A 132 -0.45 -5.82 1.30
C VAL A 132 -0.95 -4.45 1.72
N LYS A 133 -2.12 -4.41 2.36
CA LYS A 133 -2.75 -3.20 2.87
C LYS A 133 -1.84 -2.48 3.85
N TYR A 134 -1.39 -3.15 4.92
CA TYR A 134 -0.53 -2.51 5.92
C TYR A 134 0.77 -2.00 5.32
N LEU A 135 1.39 -2.77 4.43
CA LEU A 135 2.66 -2.39 3.82
C LEU A 135 2.50 -1.17 2.89
N TYR A 136 1.46 -1.14 2.06
CA TYR A 136 1.24 0.01 1.18
C TYR A 136 0.81 1.26 1.96
N GLU A 137 -0.01 1.12 3.00
CA GLU A 137 -0.32 2.22 3.91
C GLU A 137 0.93 2.77 4.58
N THR A 138 1.83 1.88 5.03
CA THR A 138 3.11 2.27 5.62
C THR A 138 3.99 2.98 4.60
N SER A 139 4.10 2.49 3.36
CA SER A 139 4.90 3.16 2.34
C SER A 139 4.38 4.54 1.98
N LEU A 140 3.05 4.73 1.94
CA LEU A 140 2.45 6.05 1.75
C LEU A 140 2.80 6.98 2.92
N CYS A 141 2.73 6.49 4.16
CA CYS A 141 3.11 7.25 5.34
C CYS A 141 4.58 7.69 5.30
N LEU A 142 5.49 6.77 4.95
CA LEU A 142 6.92 7.06 4.84
C LEU A 142 7.20 8.13 3.78
N ASN A 143 6.61 7.98 2.60
CA ASN A 143 6.77 8.96 1.51
C ASN A 143 6.30 10.36 1.93
N THR A 144 5.16 10.45 2.63
CA THR A 144 4.67 11.73 3.19
C THR A 144 5.62 12.30 4.25
N ILE A 145 6.20 11.46 5.12
CA ILE A 145 7.16 11.89 6.14
C ILE A 145 8.45 12.40 5.48
N GLU A 146 8.96 11.73 4.45
CA GLU A 146 10.18 12.10 3.72
C GLU A 146 10.03 13.41 2.95
N HIS A 147 8.84 13.72 2.45
CA HIS A 147 8.56 14.91 1.65
C HIS A 147 7.85 16.04 2.41
N GLU A 148 7.66 15.89 3.73
CA GLU A 148 7.01 16.87 4.60
C GLU A 148 5.63 17.36 4.12
N GLU A 149 4.90 16.53 3.38
CA GLU A 149 3.59 16.90 2.82
C GLU A 149 2.50 16.94 3.91
N GLU A 150 1.54 17.89 3.80
CA GLU A 150 0.42 18.01 4.72
C GLU A 150 -0.58 16.83 4.57
N TYR A 151 -0.95 16.22 5.70
CA TYR A 151 -1.88 15.09 5.73
C TYR A 151 -3.31 15.50 5.35
N THR A 152 -3.79 15.08 4.18
CA THR A 152 -5.22 15.16 3.86
C THR A 152 -5.96 13.92 4.39
N SER A 153 -6.44 14.03 5.64
CA SER A 153 -7.61 13.35 6.22
C SER A 153 -7.63 11.80 6.44
N PHE A 154 -8.21 11.42 7.59
CA PHE A 154 -8.61 10.09 8.10
C PHE A 154 -7.57 9.00 8.44
N ARG A 155 -6.31 9.10 8.01
CA ARG A 155 -5.28 8.07 8.25
C ARG A 155 -4.18 8.49 9.21
N THR A 156 -4.47 9.31 10.22
CA THR A 156 -3.43 10.01 11.01
C THR A 156 -2.68 9.14 12.02
N ILE A 157 -3.24 8.00 12.47
CA ILE A 157 -2.65 7.23 13.58
C ILE A 157 -1.36 6.51 13.17
N ILE A 158 -1.35 5.80 12.03
CA ILE A 158 -0.18 5.05 11.57
C ILE A 158 0.99 6.00 11.23
N PRO A 159 0.83 7.04 10.40
CA PRO A 159 1.90 7.97 10.10
C PRO A 159 2.39 8.71 11.35
N TYR A 160 1.51 9.13 12.25
CA TYR A 160 1.94 9.79 13.49
C TYR A 160 2.77 8.86 14.38
N LYS A 161 2.29 7.63 14.61
CA LYS A 161 3.03 6.63 15.41
C LYS A 161 4.36 6.27 14.76
N LEU A 162 4.37 6.14 13.43
CA LEU A 162 5.58 5.82 12.66
C LEU A 162 6.58 6.98 12.71
N LYS A 163 6.14 8.21 12.44
CA LYS A 163 6.95 9.43 12.55
C LYS A 163 7.55 9.56 13.94
N ARG A 164 6.73 9.39 14.98
CA ARG A 164 7.20 9.41 16.38
C ARG A 164 8.26 8.35 16.63
N LYS A 165 8.06 7.11 16.16
CA LYS A 165 9.05 6.03 16.33
C LYS A 165 10.35 6.32 15.57
N ILE A 166 10.27 6.82 14.34
CA ILE A 166 11.44 7.25 13.56
C ILE A 166 12.20 8.35 14.30
N SER A 167 11.52 9.35 14.86
CA SER A 167 12.15 10.40 15.67
C SER A 167 12.78 9.84 16.95
N GLU A 168 12.11 8.91 17.65
CA GLU A 168 12.67 8.23 18.83
C GLU A 168 13.97 7.46 18.48
N PHE A 169 14.06 6.85 17.30
CA PHE A 169 15.28 6.19 16.82
C PHE A 169 16.38 7.19 16.44
N LYS A 170 16.06 8.23 15.66
CA LYS A 170 17.04 9.26 15.26
C LYS A 170 17.69 9.93 16.46
N ASN A 171 16.91 10.27 17.49
CA ASN A 171 17.44 10.89 18.71
C ASN A 171 18.38 9.95 19.47
N LYS A 172 18.12 8.63 19.47
CA LYS A 172 19.00 7.64 20.10
C LYS A 172 20.31 7.45 19.32
N ASP A 173 20.24 7.46 17.99
CA ASP A 173 21.43 7.40 17.14
C ASP A 173 22.29 8.67 17.32
N GLU A 174 21.66 9.84 17.49
CA GLU A 174 22.37 11.09 17.82
C GLU A 174 23.03 11.03 19.21
N GLU A 175 22.33 10.49 20.22
CA GLU A 175 22.91 10.26 21.56
C GLU A 175 24.10 9.28 21.52
N MET A 176 23.97 8.16 20.78
CA MET A 176 25.08 7.21 20.57
C MET A 176 26.25 7.84 19.82
N ASN A 177 25.99 8.58 18.73
CA ASN A 177 27.05 9.25 17.98
C ASN A 177 27.77 10.33 18.80
N MET A 178 27.06 11.04 19.69
CA MET A 178 27.70 11.98 20.61
C MET A 178 28.55 11.30 21.68
N LEU A 179 28.12 10.13 22.17
CA LEU A 179 28.91 9.33 23.13
C LEU A 179 30.19 8.80 22.48
N ASP A 180 30.11 8.25 21.27
CA ASP A 180 31.28 7.74 20.53
C ASP A 180 32.31 8.86 20.26
N GLN A 181 31.84 10.06 19.88
CA GLN A 181 32.73 11.22 19.73
C GLN A 181 33.40 11.62 21.06
N TYR A 182 32.66 11.58 22.17
CA TYR A 182 33.21 11.93 23.49
C TYR A 182 34.26 10.91 23.98
N GLU A 183 34.09 9.63 23.67
CA GLU A 183 35.08 8.59 23.95
C GLU A 183 36.35 8.76 23.09
N ASP A 184 36.20 9.10 21.80
CA ASP A 184 37.33 9.41 20.91
C ASP A 184 38.11 10.65 21.40
N PHE A 185 37.44 11.72 21.82
CA PHE A 185 38.10 12.90 22.40
C PHE A 185 38.86 12.57 23.69
N ASN A 186 38.30 11.74 24.57
CA ASN A 186 38.98 11.34 25.80
C ASN A 186 40.20 10.46 25.53
N SER A 187 40.16 9.57 24.54
CA SER A 187 41.29 8.71 24.17
C SER A 187 42.49 9.51 23.64
N ILE A 188 42.25 10.61 22.92
CA ILE A 188 43.30 11.52 22.41
C ILE A 188 44.00 12.27 23.56
N THR A 189 43.26 12.70 24.58
CA THR A 189 43.84 13.34 25.78
C THR A 189 44.71 12.40 26.61
N ILE A 190 44.36 11.11 26.67
CA ILE A 190 45.14 10.12 27.43
C ILE A 190 46.51 9.87 26.78
N TYR A 191 46.60 9.84 25.45
CA TYR A 191 47.89 9.63 24.76
C TYR A 191 48.83 10.84 24.80
N ASN A 192 48.31 12.07 24.89
CA ASN A 192 49.15 13.27 25.01
C ASN A 192 49.65 13.52 26.45
N GLY A 193 49.07 12.86 27.46
CA GLY A 193 49.50 12.97 28.87
C GLY A 193 50.77 12.18 29.23
N TYR A 194 51.22 11.25 28.37
CA TYR A 194 52.36 10.36 28.66
C TYR A 194 53.69 10.77 28.02
N ASN A 195 53.79 11.95 27.37
CA ASN A 195 55.01 12.42 26.69
C ASN A 195 55.77 13.54 27.43
N ILE A 196 55.48 13.78 28.70
CA ILE A 196 56.27 14.70 29.52
C ILE A 196 56.93 13.87 30.62
N VAL A 197 58.24 14.07 30.79
CA VAL A 197 59.16 13.44 31.74
C VAL A 197 59.84 12.17 31.20
N TYR A 198 60.86 12.34 30.35
CA TYR A 198 62.23 11.90 30.65
C TYR A 198 63.21 12.72 29.81
N SER A 199 63.69 13.82 30.38
CA SER A 199 64.92 14.48 29.95
C SER A 199 65.58 15.00 31.23
N SER A 200 66.53 14.21 31.73
CA SER A 200 67.46 14.65 32.77
C SER A 200 68.79 13.99 32.46
N ASP A 201 69.70 14.89 32.08
CA ASP A 201 71.17 14.85 31.96
C ASP A 201 71.95 13.59 32.37
#